data_AF-A0AAV2ZFG0-F1
#
_entry.id   AF-A0AAV2ZFG0-F1
#
_cell.length_a   1.000
_cell.length_b   1.000
_cell.length_c   1.000
_cell.angle_alpha   90.00
_cell.angle_beta   90.00
_cell.angle_gamma   90.00
#
_symmetry.space_group_name_H-M   'P 1'
#
loop_
_entity.id
_entity.type
_entity.pdbx_description
1 polymer ?
#
loop_
_entity_poly.entity_id
_entity_poly.type
_entity_poly.pdbx_seq_one_letter_code
_entity_poly.pdbx_strand_id
1 'polypeptide(L)'
;MVAWSGICHAWAPPAILEPVPQWPVITSGVTFQPLDIKALLSPTYDSAEPSATLFGHVFDNDNTTFDANNRSLDQTYRDLNPGFFHIAMTNLIEKLQKGFVLDVDPGQQVWS
;
A
#
# COMPACT_ATOMS: atom_id res chain seq x y z
N MET A 1 -2.52 21.64 -0.31
CA MET A 1 -2.00 20.26 -0.34
C MET A 1 -1.00 20.12 0.79
N VAL A 2 -1.13 19.10 1.63
CA VAL A 2 -0.18 18.80 2.71
C VAL A 2 0.99 17.98 2.15
N ALA A 3 2.18 18.11 2.72
CA ALA A 3 3.43 17.60 2.11
C ALA A 3 3.47 16.07 1.89
N TRP A 4 2.67 15.30 2.64
CA TRP A 4 2.60 13.84 2.52
C TRP A 4 1.60 13.35 1.47
N SER A 5 0.68 14.21 1.04
CA SER A 5 -0.39 13.83 0.12
C SER A 5 0.19 13.54 -1.27
N GLY A 6 -0.06 12.34 -1.77
CA GLY A 6 0.41 11.86 -3.06
C GLY A 6 -0.38 10.63 -3.53
N ILE A 7 0.20 9.88 -4.46
CA ILE A 7 -0.39 8.68 -5.06
C ILE A 7 0.38 7.40 -4.69
N CYS A 8 0.83 7.28 -3.44
CA CYS A 8 1.58 6.10 -2.96
C CYS A 8 0.78 4.81 -3.20
N HIS A 9 -0.54 4.85 -2.98
CA HIS A 9 -1.47 3.74 -3.26
C HIS A 9 -1.50 3.31 -4.73
N ALA A 10 -1.11 4.19 -5.66
CA ALA A 10 -1.06 3.91 -7.09
C ALA A 10 0.36 3.64 -7.61
N TRP A 11 1.38 3.96 -6.83
CA TRP A 11 2.78 3.63 -7.13
C TRP A 11 3.18 2.25 -6.61
N ALA A 12 2.72 1.86 -5.43
CA ALA A 12 3.11 0.61 -4.79
C ALA A 12 2.63 -0.66 -5.56
N PRO A 13 1.38 -0.74 -6.06
CA PRO A 13 0.93 -1.92 -6.83
C PRO A 13 1.74 -2.19 -8.11
N PRO A 14 1.96 -1.23 -9.03
CA PRO A 14 2.76 -1.50 -10.22
C PRO A 14 4.22 -1.81 -9.90
N ALA A 15 4.76 -1.38 -8.76
CA ALA A 15 6.11 -1.79 -8.34
C ALA A 15 6.23 -3.30 -8.08
N ILE A 16 5.11 -3.98 -7.79
CA ILE A 16 5.03 -5.44 -7.60
C ILE A 16 4.59 -6.14 -8.90
N LEU A 17 3.59 -5.57 -9.58
CA LEU A 17 2.88 -6.23 -10.67
C LEU A 17 3.54 -6.04 -12.03
N GLU A 18 4.27 -4.94 -12.23
CA GLU A 18 4.80 -4.56 -13.54
C GLU A 18 6.31 -4.78 -13.62
N PRO A 19 6.83 -5.21 -14.78
CA PRO A 19 8.27 -5.27 -15.00
C PRO A 19 8.91 -3.89 -14.81
N VAL A 20 10.02 -3.84 -14.06
CA VAL A 20 10.73 -2.58 -13.83
C VAL A 20 11.28 -2.03 -15.15
N PRO A 21 10.94 -0.80 -15.56
CA PRO A 21 11.57 -0.16 -16.71
C PRO A 21 13.08 0.01 -16.45
N GLN A 22 13.91 -0.59 -17.30
CA GLN A 22 15.38 -0.56 -17.19
C GLN A 22 16.03 0.42 -18.17
N TRP A 23 15.38 0.63 -19.33
CA TRP A 23 15.99 1.33 -20.46
C TRP A 23 15.07 2.42 -21.02
N PRO A 24 15.62 3.50 -21.60
CA PRO A 24 14.81 4.51 -22.27
C PRO A 24 14.08 3.95 -23.49
N VAL A 25 12.89 4.49 -23.77
CA VAL A 25 12.09 4.14 -24.95
C VAL A 25 11.89 5.39 -25.79
N ILE A 26 12.14 5.29 -27.10
CA ILE A 26 11.90 6.38 -28.05
C ILE A 26 10.60 6.10 -28.79
N THR A 27 9.63 6.99 -28.69
CA THR A 27 8.38 6.92 -29.45
C THR A 27 7.98 8.31 -29.92
N SER A 28 7.54 8.43 -31.18
CA SER A 28 7.18 9.71 -31.80
C SER A 28 8.24 10.82 -31.67
N GLY A 29 9.53 10.45 -31.67
CA GLY A 29 10.65 11.37 -31.52
C GLY A 29 10.94 11.85 -30.09
N VAL A 30 10.18 11.38 -29.09
CA VAL A 30 10.38 11.69 -27.67
C VAL A 30 11.06 10.51 -26.99
N THR A 31 12.09 10.79 -26.19
CA THR A 31 12.75 9.79 -25.33
C THR A 31 12.11 9.79 -23.97
N PHE A 32 11.50 8.67 -23.59
CA PHE A 32 10.98 8.43 -22.24
C PHE A 32 12.04 7.69 -21.43
N GLN A 33 12.54 8.33 -20.38
CA GLN A 33 13.43 7.70 -19.43
C GLN A 33 12.66 6.69 -18.56
N PRO A 34 13.34 5.71 -17.94
CA PRO A 34 12.70 4.77 -17.01
C PRO A 34 11.83 5.44 -15.93
N LEU A 35 12.26 6.62 -15.44
CA LEU A 35 11.49 7.38 -14.46
C LEU A 35 10.23 8.00 -15.05
N ASP A 36 10.28 8.49 -16.30
CA ASP A 36 9.11 9.02 -17.01
C ASP A 36 8.07 7.91 -17.21
N ILE A 37 8.53 6.70 -17.58
CA ILE A 37 7.65 5.54 -17.75
C ILE A 37 6.96 5.19 -16.42
N LYS A 38 7.70 5.16 -15.30
CA LYS A 38 7.12 4.96 -13.96
C LYS A 38 6.12 6.06 -13.61
N ALA A 39 6.46 7.32 -13.88
CA ALA A 39 5.59 8.46 -13.59
C ALA A 39 4.31 8.47 -14.43
N LEU A 40 4.33 7.93 -15.64
CA LEU A 40 3.14 7.77 -16.49
C LEU A 40 2.31 6.54 -16.12
N LEU A 41 2.94 5.49 -15.58
CA LEU A 41 2.28 4.27 -15.17
C LEU A 41 1.48 4.44 -13.87
N SER A 42 2.02 5.12 -12.85
CA SER A 42 1.31 5.25 -11.56
C SER A 42 -0.09 5.88 -11.69
N PRO A 43 -0.32 6.96 -12.46
CA PRO A 43 -1.65 7.54 -12.64
C PRO A 43 -2.67 6.59 -13.30
N THR A 44 -2.24 5.61 -14.11
CA THR A 44 -3.17 4.63 -14.68
C THR A 44 -3.71 3.69 -13.62
N TYR A 45 -2.89 3.37 -12.61
CA TYR A 45 -3.29 2.61 -11.43
C TYR A 45 -4.13 3.45 -10.45
N ASP A 46 -3.93 4.76 -10.39
CA ASP A 46 -4.74 5.69 -9.58
C ASP A 46 -6.17 5.81 -10.11
N SER A 47 -6.32 5.81 -11.44
CA SER A 47 -7.61 5.98 -12.11
C SER A 47 -8.37 4.66 -12.35
N ALA A 48 -7.73 3.50 -12.14
CA ALA A 48 -8.34 2.19 -12.36
C ALA A 48 -9.17 1.75 -11.15
N GLU A 49 -10.22 0.95 -11.37
CA GLU A 49 -10.92 0.31 -10.27
C GLU A 49 -9.98 -0.71 -9.57
N PRO A 50 -9.70 -0.54 -8.26
CA PRO A 50 -8.76 -1.40 -7.59
C PRO A 50 -9.34 -2.81 -7.39
N SER A 51 -8.65 -3.83 -7.92
CA SER A 51 -8.86 -5.23 -7.53
C SER A 51 -7.91 -5.59 -6.37
N ALA A 52 -8.10 -4.94 -5.21
CA ALA A 52 -7.30 -5.20 -4.03
C ALA A 52 -8.09 -5.99 -2.98
N THR A 53 -7.47 -7.00 -2.37
CA THR A 53 -7.95 -7.58 -1.11
C THR A 53 -7.25 -6.85 0.02
N LEU A 54 -8.02 -6.07 0.78
CA LEU A 54 -7.52 -5.28 1.90
C LEU A 54 -7.66 -6.06 3.21
N PHE A 55 -6.63 -5.99 4.04
CA PHE A 55 -6.64 -6.52 5.40
C PHE A 55 -6.32 -5.40 6.37
N GLY A 56 -7.12 -5.29 7.42
CA GLY A 56 -7.06 -4.16 8.36
C GLY A 56 -8.01 -3.03 7.98
N HIS A 57 -8.20 -2.12 8.91
CA HIS A 57 -9.01 -0.91 8.84
C HIS A 57 -8.26 0.22 9.53
N VAL A 58 -8.28 1.41 8.91
CA VAL A 58 -7.79 2.61 9.57
C VAL A 58 -8.66 2.91 10.78
N PHE A 59 -8.02 3.10 11.94
CA PHE A 59 -8.67 3.63 13.13
C PHE A 59 -8.75 5.16 13.02
N ASP A 60 -9.90 5.67 12.59
CA ASP A 60 -10.17 7.11 12.42
C ASP A 60 -11.28 7.59 13.36
N ASN A 61 -11.17 7.26 14.65
CA ASN A 61 -12.09 7.77 15.65
C ASN A 61 -11.37 8.11 16.96
N ASP A 62 -12.00 8.96 17.78
CA ASP A 62 -11.44 9.41 19.06
C ASP A 62 -11.81 8.48 20.24
N ASN A 63 -12.28 7.26 19.95
CA ASN A 63 -12.72 6.33 20.99
C ASN A 63 -11.52 5.79 21.78
N THR A 64 -11.33 6.36 22.96
CA THR A 64 -10.25 6.04 23.88
C THR A 64 -10.74 5.19 25.05
N THR A 65 -11.79 4.38 24.85
CA THR A 65 -12.27 3.47 25.89
C THR A 65 -11.46 2.18 25.91
N PHE A 66 -10.93 1.83 27.08
CA PHE A 66 -10.10 0.64 27.28
C PHE A 66 -10.72 -0.30 28.32
N ASP A 67 -10.49 -1.60 28.16
CA ASP A 67 -10.82 -2.59 29.19
C ASP A 67 -9.82 -2.60 30.36
N ALA A 68 -10.07 -3.43 31.37
CA ALA A 68 -9.21 -3.57 32.54
C ALA A 68 -7.77 -4.03 32.23
N ASN A 69 -7.53 -4.55 31.02
CA ASN A 69 -6.21 -4.98 30.54
C ASN A 69 -5.59 -3.96 29.56
N ASN A 70 -6.09 -2.73 29.55
CA ASN A 70 -5.62 -1.63 28.69
C ASN A 70 -5.72 -1.94 27.18
N ARG A 71 -6.73 -2.72 26.77
CA ARG A 71 -7.03 -2.97 25.35
C ARG A 71 -8.18 -2.08 24.93
N SER A 72 -8.06 -1.41 23.79
CA SER A 72 -9.18 -0.63 23.24
C SER A 72 -10.41 -1.52 23.08
N LEU A 73 -11.57 -0.99 23.45
CA LEU A 73 -12.86 -1.67 23.24
C LEU A 73 -13.28 -1.64 21.77
N ASP A 74 -12.76 -0.67 21.01
CA ASP A 74 -12.94 -0.63 19.57
C ASP A 74 -12.14 -1.74 18.90
N GLN A 75 -12.80 -2.52 18.05
CA GLN A 75 -12.16 -3.60 17.31
C GLN A 75 -11.26 -3.06 16.19
N THR A 76 -11.58 -1.89 15.63
CA THR A 76 -10.77 -1.26 14.57
C THR A 76 -9.41 -0.77 15.09
N TYR A 77 -9.29 -0.49 16.40
CA TYR A 77 -8.01 -0.22 17.06
C TYR A 77 -7.11 -1.46 17.19
N ARG A 78 -7.67 -2.66 17.02
CA ARG A 78 -6.98 -3.95 17.22
C ARG A 78 -7.10 -4.84 15.99
N ASP A 79 -7.30 -4.23 14.83
CA ASP A 79 -7.68 -4.86 13.57
C ASP A 79 -6.62 -5.86 13.05
N LEU A 80 -5.34 -5.49 13.10
CA LEU A 80 -4.20 -6.28 12.64
C LEU A 80 -3.39 -6.77 13.85
N ASN A 81 -3.63 -8.02 14.24
CA ASN A 81 -2.84 -8.66 15.28
C ASN A 81 -1.55 -9.31 14.72
N PRO A 82 -0.51 -9.49 15.54
CA PRO A 82 0.76 -10.08 15.10
C PRO A 82 0.64 -11.50 14.53
N GLY A 83 -0.33 -12.29 15.00
CA GLY A 83 -0.58 -13.65 14.50
C GLY A 83 -1.12 -13.65 13.07
N PHE A 84 -2.07 -12.76 12.77
CA PHE A 84 -2.56 -12.54 11.41
C PHE A 84 -1.42 -12.10 10.49
N PHE A 85 -0.66 -11.09 10.90
CA PHE A 85 0.48 -10.59 10.10
C PHE A 85 1.48 -11.71 9.79
N HIS A 86 1.86 -12.51 10.80
CA HIS A 86 2.78 -13.63 10.61
C HIS A 86 2.25 -14.69 9.62
N ILE A 87 0.97 -15.07 9.73
CA ILE A 87 0.34 -16.04 8.82
C ILE A 87 0.24 -15.45 7.40
N ALA A 88 -0.19 -14.20 7.25
CA ALA A 88 -0.31 -13.55 5.95
C ALA A 88 1.06 -13.45 5.26
N MET A 89 2.08 -12.95 5.96
CA MET A 89 3.43 -12.80 5.44
C MET A 89 4.04 -14.14 5.01
N THR A 90 3.95 -15.17 5.85
CA THR A 90 4.49 -16.51 5.52
C THR A 90 3.78 -17.13 4.33
N ASN A 91 2.44 -17.04 4.24
CA ASN A 91 1.74 -17.61 3.09
C ASN A 91 1.94 -16.79 1.80
N LEU A 92 1.98 -15.46 1.86
CA LEU A 92 2.17 -14.62 0.66
C LEU A 92 3.58 -14.75 0.11
N ILE A 93 4.61 -14.56 0.95
CA ILE A 93 6.00 -14.53 0.50
C ILE A 93 6.52 -15.94 0.23
N GLU A 94 6.41 -16.85 1.20
CA GLU A 94 7.00 -18.20 1.07
C GLU A 94 6.08 -19.14 0.28
N LYS A 95 4.82 -19.21 0.69
CA LYS A 95 3.73 -20.02 0.10
C LYS A 95 3.51 -19.74 -1.40
N LEU A 96 3.17 -18.50 -1.65
CA LEU A 96 2.60 -18.05 -2.91
C LEU A 96 3.61 -17.29 -3.78
N GLN A 97 4.78 -16.94 -3.24
CA GLN A 97 5.80 -16.15 -3.92
C GLN A 97 5.24 -14.83 -4.48
N LYS A 98 4.38 -14.17 -3.69
CA LYS A 98 3.73 -12.89 -4.02
C LYS A 98 4.17 -11.79 -3.07
N GLY A 99 4.48 -10.63 -3.63
CA GLY A 99 4.61 -9.39 -2.87
C GLY A 99 3.24 -8.84 -2.44
N PHE A 100 3.24 -7.96 -1.45
CA PHE A 100 2.07 -7.21 -1.00
C PHE A 100 2.48 -5.80 -0.57
N VAL A 101 1.50 -4.91 -0.50
CA VAL A 101 1.64 -3.52 -0.05
C VAL A 101 1.29 -3.46 1.43
N LEU A 102 2.01 -2.67 2.22
CA LEU A 102 1.82 -2.55 3.66
C LEU A 102 2.02 -1.11 4.10
N ASP A 103 1.06 -0.58 4.86
CA ASP A 103 1.28 0.63 5.64
C ASP A 103 2.13 0.32 6.88
N VAL A 104 3.26 1.00 6.97
CA VAL A 104 4.25 0.83 8.05
C VAL A 104 4.20 1.97 9.07
N ASP A 105 3.39 3.00 8.82
CA ASP A 105 3.18 4.12 9.74
C ASP A 105 1.85 3.91 10.49
N PRO A 106 1.86 3.81 11.83
CA PRO A 106 0.63 3.66 12.62
C PRO A 106 -0.09 5.01 12.87
N GLY A 107 0.36 6.10 12.25
CA GLY A 107 -0.21 7.44 12.38
C GLY A 107 -1.45 7.71 11.53
N GLN A 108 -1.85 8.98 11.46
CA GLN A 108 -2.99 9.42 10.64
C GLN A 108 -2.68 9.48 9.13
N GLN A 109 -1.41 9.46 8.76
CA GLN A 109 -0.99 9.51 7.36
C GLN A 109 -0.96 8.09 6.83
N VAL A 110 -1.48 7.89 5.61
CA VAL A 110 -1.45 6.57 4.96
C VAL A 110 -0.24 6.49 4.03
N TRP A 111 0.58 5.46 4.23
CA TRP A 111 1.73 5.17 3.38
C TRP A 111 1.58 3.77 2.76
N SER A 112 1.94 3.63 1.48
CA SER A 112 1.84 2.38 0.71
C SER A 112 3.17 2.03 0.08
#